data_AF-A0A1F4C8P1-F1
#
_entry.id   AF-A0A1F4C8P1-F1
#
_cell.length_a   1.000
_cell.length_b   1.000
_cell.length_c   1.000
_cell.angle_alpha   90.00
_cell.angle_beta   90.00
_cell.angle_gamma   90.00
#
_symmetry.space_group_name_H-M   'P 1'
#
loop_
_entity.id
_entity.type
_entity.pdbx_description
1 polymer ?
#
loop_
_entity_poly.entity_id
_entity_poly.type
_entity_poly.pdbx_seq_one_letter_code
_entity_poly.pdbx_strand_id
1 'polypeptide(L)'
;MAYVKTALKIADAQQSQWNAYANFVRKNAQDMEQRLQSRRSGESGRSRHERPNAIERLEKTQSSHAEAVTRINQYLAVMKPLYAALSPAQQKVADVVLNPRFRSMKGRSTRGGEGPGRG
;
A
#
# COMPACT_ATOMS: atom_id res chain seq x y z
N MET A 1 10.91 -6.72 -0.14
CA MET A 1 10.78 -7.27 -1.51
C MET A 1 11.51 -8.59 -1.72
N ALA A 2 12.65 -8.83 -1.06
CA ALA A 2 13.42 -10.08 -1.20
C ALA A 2 12.59 -11.35 -0.95
N TYR A 3 11.84 -11.40 0.16
CA TYR A 3 10.96 -12.54 0.48
C TYR A 3 10.01 -12.92 -0.67
N VAL A 4 9.33 -11.95 -1.28
CA VAL A 4 8.37 -12.20 -2.36
C VAL A 4 9.09 -12.73 -3.60
N LYS A 5 10.27 -12.18 -3.95
CA LYS A 5 11.08 -12.68 -5.06
C LYS A 5 11.46 -14.15 -4.85
N THR A 6 11.91 -14.47 -3.64
CA THR A 6 12.34 -15.81 -3.25
C THR A 6 11.16 -16.79 -3.24
N ALA A 7 10.02 -16.40 -2.65
CA ALA A 7 8.83 -17.24 -2.58
C ALA A 7 8.31 -17.59 -3.99
N LEU A 8 8.32 -16.62 -4.91
CA LEU A 8 7.89 -16.84 -6.29
C LEU A 8 8.92 -17.57 -7.14
N LYS A 9 10.15 -17.77 -6.65
CA LYS A 9 11.25 -18.38 -7.43
C LYS A 9 11.36 -17.75 -8.83
N ILE A 10 11.44 -16.41 -8.87
CA ILE A 10 11.50 -15.66 -10.14
C ILE A 10 12.67 -16.15 -10.98
N ALA A 11 12.38 -16.60 -12.20
CA ALA A 11 13.37 -17.04 -13.18
C ALA A 11 13.89 -15.85 -14.01
N ASP A 12 15.00 -16.04 -14.73
CA ASP A 12 15.62 -14.98 -15.54
C ASP A 12 14.67 -14.42 -16.61
N ALA A 13 13.87 -15.30 -17.23
CA ALA A 13 12.84 -14.91 -18.20
C ALA A 13 11.75 -13.98 -17.63
N GLN A 14 11.57 -13.96 -16.31
CA GLN A 14 10.57 -13.17 -15.59
C GLN A 14 11.18 -11.90 -14.95
N GLN A 15 12.50 -11.72 -15.06
CA GLN A 15 13.24 -10.72 -14.30
C GLN A 15 12.85 -9.29 -14.69
N SER A 16 12.51 -9.05 -15.96
CA SER A 16 12.05 -7.74 -16.45
C SER A 16 10.72 -7.33 -15.81
N GLN A 17 9.71 -8.21 -15.84
CA GLN A 17 8.40 -7.98 -15.24
C GLN A 17 8.50 -7.85 -13.72
N TRP A 18 9.36 -8.66 -13.09
CA TRP A 18 9.66 -8.53 -11.67
C TRP A 18 10.26 -7.17 -11.32
N ASN A 19 11.21 -6.67 -12.11
CA ASN A 19 11.86 -5.38 -11.88
C ASN A 19 10.85 -4.23 -11.98
N ALA A 20 9.97 -4.25 -12.98
CA ALA A 20 8.89 -3.26 -13.11
C ALA A 20 7.98 -3.24 -11.87
N TYR A 21 7.54 -4.40 -11.41
CA TYR A 21 6.76 -4.54 -10.18
C TYR A 21 7.53 -4.01 -8.95
N ALA A 22 8.77 -4.47 -8.75
CA ALA A 22 9.57 -4.11 -7.58
C ALA A 22 9.85 -2.60 -7.52
N ASN A 23 10.11 -1.97 -8.67
CA ASN A 23 10.33 -0.54 -8.77
C ASN A 23 9.06 0.25 -8.42
N PHE A 24 7.91 -0.17 -8.94
CA PHE A 24 6.62 0.44 -8.57
C PHE A 24 6.38 0.38 -7.06
N VAL A 25 6.57 -0.78 -6.42
CA VAL A 25 6.28 -0.89 -4.99
C VAL A 25 7.27 -0.09 -4.14
N ARG A 26 8.56 -0.03 -4.51
CA ARG A 26 9.53 0.83 -3.82
C ARG A 26 9.17 2.31 -3.94
N LYS A 27 8.86 2.78 -5.15
CA LYS A 27 8.45 4.17 -5.39
C LYS A 27 7.18 4.52 -4.60
N ASN A 28 6.16 3.67 -4.66
CA ASN A 28 4.92 3.89 -3.93
C ASN A 28 5.13 3.89 -2.40
N ALA A 29 6.09 3.11 -1.87
CA ALA A 29 6.45 3.16 -0.46
C ALA A 29 7.12 4.50 -0.08
N GLN A 30 8.02 5.01 -0.91
CA GLN A 30 8.66 6.32 -0.73
C GLN A 30 7.63 7.46 -0.79
N ASP A 31 6.73 7.44 -1.79
CA ASP A 31 5.66 8.43 -1.93
C ASP A 31 4.73 8.41 -0.70
N MET A 32 4.45 7.23 -0.15
CA MET A 32 3.64 7.10 1.07
C MET A 32 4.36 7.66 2.30
N GLU A 33 5.65 7.39 2.45
CA GLU A 33 6.48 7.93 3.53
C GLU A 33 6.52 9.46 3.48
N GLN A 34 6.75 10.05 2.31
CA GLN A 34 6.72 11.50 2.11
C GLN A 34 5.36 12.09 2.48
N ARG A 35 4.25 11.47 2.05
CA ARG A 35 2.89 11.91 2.43
C ARG A 35 2.66 11.85 3.94
N LEU A 36 3.17 10.82 4.61
CA LEU A 36 3.10 10.72 6.07
C LEU A 36 3.91 11.81 6.76
N GLN A 37 5.11 12.11 6.26
CA GLN A 37 5.95 13.21 6.76
C GLN A 37 5.26 14.56 6.59
N SER A 38 4.74 14.88 5.40
CA SER A 38 4.02 16.14 5.14
C SER A 38 2.78 16.29 6.02
N ARG A 39 2.07 15.20 6.30
CA ARG A 39 0.92 15.21 7.23
C ARG A 39 1.36 15.50 8.66
N ARG A 40 2.42 14.85 9.16
CA ARG A 40 2.96 15.10 10.51
C ARG A 40 3.42 16.54 10.68
N SER A 41 4.02 17.14 9.65
CA SER A 41 4.48 18.53 9.69
C SER A 41 3.34 19.56 9.59
N GLY A 42 2.21 19.22 8.96
CA GLY A 42 1.07 20.11 8.77
C GLY A 42 -0.03 20.02 9.83
N GLU A 43 -0.02 18.99 10.69
CA GLU A 43 -1.06 18.76 11.70
C GLU A 43 -0.89 19.62 12.96
N SER A 44 0.28 20.24 13.16
CA SER A 44 0.61 21.08 14.31
C SER A 44 -0.03 22.48 14.30
N GLY A 45 -0.69 22.90 13.21
CA GLY A 45 -1.11 24.31 13.02
C GLY A 45 -2.61 24.59 12.91
N ARG A 46 -3.50 23.58 12.92
CA ARG A 46 -4.95 23.83 12.69
C ARG A 46 -5.68 24.22 13.97
N SER A 47 -6.06 25.50 14.06
CA SER A 47 -6.96 26.01 15.10
C SER A 47 -8.31 25.31 15.07
N ARG A 48 -8.91 25.08 16.25
CA ARG A 48 -10.20 24.37 16.44
C ARG A 48 -11.37 24.99 15.64
N HIS A 49 -11.22 26.23 15.16
CA HIS A 49 -12.20 27.02 14.41
C HIS A 49 -12.20 26.76 12.89
N GLU A 50 -11.21 26.06 12.32
CA GLU A 50 -11.13 25.74 10.88
C GLU A 50 -11.56 24.29 10.56
N ARG A 51 -12.52 23.75 11.30
CA ARG A 51 -13.01 22.39 11.03
C ARG A 51 -13.85 22.40 9.75
N PRO A 52 -13.54 21.54 8.76
CA PRO A 52 -14.34 21.51 7.55
C PRO A 52 -15.79 21.14 7.84
N ASN A 53 -16.70 21.76 7.11
CA ASN A 53 -18.13 21.48 7.14
C ASN A 53 -18.45 20.09 6.53
N ALA A 54 -19.72 19.70 6.55
CA ALA A 54 -20.13 18.38 6.07
C ALA A 54 -19.85 18.16 4.57
N ILE A 55 -20.04 19.19 3.73
CA ILE A 55 -19.83 19.11 2.28
C ILE A 55 -18.33 18.98 1.98
N GLU A 56 -17.49 19.83 2.58
CA GLU A 56 -16.03 19.78 2.39
C GLU A 56 -15.42 18.43 2.79
N ARG A 57 -16.01 17.77 3.81
CA ARG A 57 -15.61 16.40 4.20
C ARG A 57 -15.97 15.36 3.16
N LEU A 58 -17.15 15.48 2.54
CA LEU A 58 -17.60 14.58 1.48
C LEU A 58 -16.73 14.76 0.23
N GLU A 59 -16.45 15.99 -0.18
CA GLU A 59 -15.56 16.31 -1.30
C GLU A 59 -14.15 15.74 -1.07
N LYS A 60 -13.59 15.94 0.12
CA LYS A 60 -12.29 15.36 0.48
C LYS A 60 -12.29 13.83 0.45
N THR A 61 -13.39 13.20 0.86
CA THR A 61 -13.56 11.75 0.81
C THR A 61 -13.62 11.28 -0.65
N GLN A 62 -14.37 11.98 -1.49
CA GLN A 62 -14.46 11.71 -2.93
C GLN A 62 -13.08 11.80 -3.60
N SER A 63 -12.32 12.87 -3.36
CA SER A 63 -10.95 13.00 -3.89
C SER A 63 -10.05 11.87 -3.41
N SER A 64 -10.13 11.50 -2.14
CA SER A 64 -9.34 10.40 -1.57
C SER A 64 -9.67 9.05 -2.23
N HIS A 65 -10.94 8.80 -2.56
CA HIS A 65 -11.36 7.62 -3.32
C HIS A 65 -10.85 7.65 -4.76
N ALA A 66 -10.97 8.79 -5.44
CA ALA A 66 -10.45 8.94 -6.81
C ALA A 66 -8.94 8.62 -6.88
N GLU A 67 -8.16 9.18 -5.95
CA GLU A 67 -6.73 8.86 -5.87
C GLU A 67 -6.47 7.39 -5.55
N ALA A 68 -7.30 6.76 -4.70
CA ALA A 68 -7.17 5.35 -4.39
C ALA A 68 -7.39 4.48 -5.63
N VAL A 69 -8.39 4.80 -6.45
CA VAL A 69 -8.64 4.13 -7.74
C VAL A 69 -7.43 4.29 -8.67
N THR A 70 -6.88 5.49 -8.80
CA THR A 70 -5.67 5.73 -9.62
C THR A 70 -4.50 4.85 -9.16
N ARG A 71 -4.26 4.75 -7.85
CA ARG A 71 -3.19 3.90 -7.30
C ARG A 71 -3.43 2.40 -7.58
N ILE A 72 -4.67 1.94 -7.49
CA ILE A 72 -5.03 0.55 -7.83
C ILE A 72 -4.74 0.29 -9.31
N ASN A 73 -5.12 1.21 -10.20
CA ASN A 73 -4.87 1.06 -11.64
C ASN A 73 -3.37 0.99 -11.96
N GLN A 74 -2.55 1.84 -11.33
CA GLN A 74 -1.10 1.81 -11.50
C GLN A 74 -0.49 0.50 -11.00
N TYR A 75 -0.98 -0.03 -9.87
CA TYR A 75 -0.54 -1.33 -9.36
C TYR A 75 -0.93 -2.47 -10.31
N LEU A 76 -2.15 -2.44 -10.85
CA LEU A 76 -2.61 -3.44 -11.83
C LEU A 76 -1.78 -3.41 -13.12
N ALA A 77 -1.33 -2.24 -13.57
CA ALA A 77 -0.51 -2.09 -14.77
C ALA A 77 0.82 -2.86 -14.68
N VAL A 78 1.41 -2.98 -13.50
CA VAL A 78 2.66 -3.75 -13.28
C VAL A 78 2.40 -5.18 -12.80
N MET A 79 1.29 -5.44 -12.11
CA MET A 79 0.98 -6.75 -11.57
C MET A 79 0.43 -7.72 -12.64
N LYS A 80 -0.39 -7.23 -13.59
CA LYS A 80 -0.94 -8.08 -14.66
C LYS A 80 0.16 -8.73 -15.52
N PRO A 81 1.17 -7.99 -16.03
CA PRO A 81 2.25 -8.60 -16.81
C PRO A 81 3.10 -9.57 -15.99
N LEU A 82 3.38 -9.26 -14.72
CA LEU A 82 4.11 -10.16 -13.83
C LEU A 82 3.34 -11.47 -13.67
N TYR A 83 2.05 -11.41 -13.32
CA TYR A 83 1.22 -12.59 -13.09
C TYR A 83 1.06 -13.46 -14.35
N ALA A 84 0.92 -12.84 -15.52
CA ALA A 84 0.85 -13.54 -16.80
C ALA A 84 2.16 -14.27 -17.16
N ALA A 85 3.31 -13.77 -16.70
CA ALA A 85 4.61 -14.41 -16.93
C ALA A 85 4.92 -15.55 -15.94
N LEU A 86 4.13 -15.71 -14.87
CA LEU A 86 4.31 -16.77 -13.87
C LEU A 86 3.77 -18.11 -14.36
N SER A 87 4.43 -19.20 -13.97
CA SER A 87 3.89 -20.55 -14.16
C SER A 87 2.66 -20.78 -13.25
N PRO A 88 1.82 -21.79 -13.54
CA PRO A 88 0.65 -22.08 -12.70
C PRO A 88 0.99 -22.35 -11.23
N ALA A 89 2.14 -22.96 -10.95
CA ALA A 89 2.61 -23.18 -9.59
C ALA A 89 3.02 -21.85 -8.90
N GLN A 90 3.70 -20.96 -9.62
CA GLN A 90 4.09 -19.64 -9.10
C GLN A 90 2.87 -18.74 -8.89
N GLN A 91 1.84 -18.83 -9.74
CA GLN A 91 0.58 -18.10 -9.59
C GLN A 91 -0.13 -18.43 -8.26
N LYS A 92 -0.23 -19.71 -7.91
CA LYS A 92 -0.79 -20.13 -6.60
C LYS A 92 -0.04 -19.52 -5.43
N VAL A 93 1.28 -19.41 -5.51
CA VAL A 93 2.09 -18.73 -4.48
C VAL A 93 1.83 -17.22 -4.50
N ALA A 94 1.74 -16.62 -5.69
CA ALA A 94 1.45 -15.20 -5.88
C ALA A 94 0.11 -14.79 -5.26
N ASP A 95 -0.92 -15.61 -5.40
CA ASP A 95 -2.25 -15.38 -4.80
C ASP A 95 -2.22 -15.28 -3.27
N VAL A 96 -1.22 -15.88 -2.63
CA VAL A 96 -1.01 -15.78 -1.19
C VAL A 96 -0.09 -14.59 -0.85
N VAL A 97 1.09 -14.51 -1.47
CA VAL A 97 2.13 -13.55 -1.05
C VAL A 97 1.91 -12.12 -1.55
N LEU A 98 1.13 -11.94 -2.61
CA LEU A 98 0.80 -10.63 -3.19
C LEU A 98 -0.55 -10.10 -2.71
N ASN A 99 -1.34 -10.91 -2.01
CA ASN A 99 -2.67 -10.52 -1.57
C ASN A 99 -2.59 -9.41 -0.48
N PRO A 100 -3.24 -8.24 -0.71
CA PRO A 100 -3.21 -7.12 0.22
C PRO A 100 -3.70 -7.49 1.63
N ARG A 101 -4.65 -8.44 1.76
CA ARG A 101 -5.17 -8.87 3.06
C ARG A 101 -4.08 -9.53 3.93
N PHE A 102 -3.16 -10.28 3.32
CA PHE A 102 -2.03 -10.88 4.04
C PHE A 102 -0.99 -9.82 4.46
N ARG A 103 -0.84 -8.73 3.70
CA ARG A 103 0.07 -7.63 4.07
C ARG A 103 -0.45 -6.80 5.25
N SER A 104 -1.76 -6.63 5.38
CA SER A 104 -2.40 -5.91 6.49
C SER A 104 -2.32 -6.65 7.83
N MET A 105 -2.25 -7.99 7.79
CA MET A 105 -2.24 -8.84 8.99
C MET A 105 -0.86 -8.83 9.69
N LYS A 106 0.23 -8.63 8.95
CA LYS A 106 1.59 -8.50 9.52
C LYS A 106 1.85 -7.12 10.15
N GLY A 107 1.01 -6.12 9.89
CA GLY A 107 1.10 -4.77 10.46
C GLY A 107 0.18 -4.49 11.66
N ARG A 108 -0.71 -5.43 12.02
CA ARG A 108 -1.73 -5.25 13.08
C ARG A 108 -1.45 -6.10 14.33
N SER A 109 -0.18 -6.32 14.69
CA SER A 109 0.16 -7.10 15.90
C SER A 109 0.78 -6.29 17.04
N THR A 110 0.81 -4.95 16.99
CA THR A 110 1.45 -4.13 18.05
C THR A 110 0.71 -2.84 18.38
N ARG A 111 -0.64 -2.87 18.48
CA ARG A 111 -1.38 -1.77 19.11
C ARG A 111 -2.63 -2.26 19.82
N GLY A 112 -2.43 -3.05 20.86
CA GLY A 112 -3.47 -3.47 21.79
C GLY A 112 -2.85 -3.73 23.15
N GLY A 113 -3.07 -2.81 24.09
CA GLY A 113 -2.68 -3.00 25.50
C GLY A 113 -2.03 -1.77 26.09
N GLU A 114 -2.85 -0.84 26.57
CA GLU A 114 -2.68 -0.07 27.83
C GLU A 114 -3.77 1.00 27.87
N GLY A 115 -4.91 0.63 28.47
CA GLY A 115 -5.89 1.60 28.93
C GLY A 115 -5.39 2.21 30.24
N PRO A 116 -5.61 3.52 30.50
CA PRO A 116 -5.15 4.11 31.75
C PRO A 116 -6.01 3.58 32.90
N GLY A 117 -5.32 2.94 33.85
CA GLY A 117 -5.88 2.51 35.12
C GLY A 117 -6.43 3.70 35.91
N ARG A 118 -7.53 3.41 36.63
CA ARG A 118 -8.13 4.29 37.62
C ARG A 118 -7.14 4.57 38.76
N GLY A 119 -7.05 5.83 39.14
CA GLY A 119 -6.60 6.32 40.44
C GLY A 119 -7.61 7.37 40.90
#